data_AF-A0A0D8X654-F1
#
_entry.id   AF-A0A0D8X654-F1
#
_cell.length_a   1.000
_cell.length_b   1.000
_cell.length_c   1.000
_cell.angle_alpha   90.00
_cell.angle_beta   90.00
_cell.angle_gamma   90.00
#
_symmetry.space_group_name_H-M   'P 1'
#
loop_
_entity.id
_entity.type
_entity.pdbx_description
1 polymer ?
#
loop_
_entity_poly.entity_id
_entity_poly.type
_entity_poly.pdbx_seq_one_letter_code
_entity_poly.pdbx_strand_id
1 'polypeptide(L)'
;MEAVRINVIVVLIAVITLVSGIGVLISSITQFMRQVASSERDGKQSGIICAGLLLIFCGILSLICLILNGSSTSAILVGLTTFSGQVDKSANSVSTFAKDLGSQIDCIFKVKKEEIQNFIENSTVDIQKVIDRIQLSLDKEERVRNEMGELSRNTESFVDPLSNNDASLLKLDEYFNILPNLDSSILDVVQLRKGLSEIETNLKVFRLQGKVIDQEFETVRENMFGEVFNEVSNFTINFASMTRQFMKDTNFKLYAIYALFTSIMIPVISLLMCLIALAILLIRCICNCFTKSSKSGERSIFSKTAAFILDIAGYTSMLTSGLLFLATTMVFLVAFAAILVCVGFFEDPEIRVFRVIESSVVTQKQWNISISNIFYKCKNGYSFFDAMDGSKLITDAGLDENIKPMLIRGGRRTIEKSIFANGFPTMFHVFLKNGDSLFNDGLGNVPVKQQKMKQNYTKFKAYVQQVVDLEMMVYKDAGYLSSRNITYYVMDVNNKLSEAIRNMMITLVDMSSRCHALMAIWDDLGWFICHLMALPLSGIWFACCECF
;
A
#
# COMPACT_ATOMS: atom_id res chain seq x y z
N MET A 1 -5.38 13.12 -30.07
CA MET A 1 -5.68 14.27 -30.96
C MET A 1 -6.97 14.03 -31.77
N GLU A 2 -7.23 12.81 -32.23
CA GLU A 2 -8.49 12.46 -32.93
C GLU A 2 -9.75 12.56 -32.04
N ALA A 3 -9.71 12.08 -30.78
CA ALA A 3 -10.84 12.20 -29.86
C ALA A 3 -11.26 13.67 -29.61
N VAL A 4 -10.29 14.60 -29.55
CA VAL A 4 -10.54 16.04 -29.40
C VAL A 4 -11.21 16.61 -30.66
N ARG A 5 -10.78 16.19 -31.86
CA ARG A 5 -11.43 16.62 -33.12
C ARG A 5 -12.86 16.11 -33.22
N ILE A 6 -13.11 14.86 -32.83
CA ILE A 6 -14.46 14.28 -32.81
C ILE A 6 -15.34 15.07 -31.83
N ASN A 7 -14.87 15.35 -30.62
CA ASN A 7 -15.62 16.14 -29.64
C ASN A 7 -15.94 17.56 -30.13
N VAL A 8 -15.01 18.23 -30.80
CA VAL A 8 -15.25 19.56 -31.38
C VAL A 8 -16.31 19.51 -32.49
N ILE A 9 -16.25 18.50 -33.37
CA ILE A 9 -17.23 18.33 -34.44
C ILE A 9 -18.63 18.06 -33.86
N VAL A 10 -18.74 17.21 -32.85
CA VAL A 10 -20.01 16.89 -32.21
C VAL A 10 -20.59 18.12 -31.49
N VAL A 11 -19.78 18.90 -30.78
CA VAL A 11 -20.23 20.17 -30.17
C VAL A 11 -20.69 21.17 -31.24
N LEU A 12 -19.96 21.28 -32.35
CA LEU A 12 -20.34 22.16 -33.45
C LEU A 12 -21.67 21.74 -34.09
N ILE A 13 -21.87 20.43 -34.30
CA ILE A 13 -23.15 19.87 -34.75
C ILE A 13 -24.23 20.26 -33.75
N ALA A 14 -24.06 19.98 -32.45
CA ALA A 14 -25.06 20.32 -31.43
C ALA A 14 -25.42 21.82 -31.41
N VAL A 15 -24.46 22.73 -31.57
CA VAL A 15 -24.69 24.18 -31.64
C VAL A 15 -25.43 24.57 -32.92
N ILE A 16 -25.04 24.03 -34.07
CA ILE A 16 -25.71 24.29 -35.35
C ILE A 16 -27.15 23.80 -35.28
N THR A 17 -27.36 22.59 -34.75
CA THR A 17 -28.70 22.05 -34.60
C THR A 17 -29.50 22.90 -33.60
N LEU A 18 -28.95 23.30 -32.44
CA LEU A 18 -29.58 24.23 -31.47
C LEU A 18 -30.14 25.49 -32.16
N VAL A 19 -29.28 26.16 -32.93
CA VAL A 19 -29.62 27.39 -33.66
C VAL A 19 -30.70 27.13 -34.70
N SER A 20 -30.62 26.00 -35.41
CA SER A 20 -31.63 25.63 -36.41
C SER A 20 -33.02 25.39 -35.78
N GLY A 21 -33.10 24.72 -34.63
CA GLY A 21 -34.35 24.49 -33.92
C GLY A 21 -34.99 25.76 -33.36
N ILE A 22 -34.19 26.68 -32.82
CA ILE A 22 -34.66 28.01 -32.42
C ILE A 22 -35.19 28.78 -33.64
N GLY A 23 -34.51 28.69 -34.79
CA GLY A 23 -34.96 29.31 -36.04
C GLY A 23 -36.30 28.76 -36.54
N VAL A 24 -36.52 27.44 -36.43
CA VAL A 24 -37.80 26.80 -36.77
C VAL A 24 -38.91 27.24 -35.82
N LEU A 25 -38.65 27.33 -34.51
CA LEU A 25 -39.61 27.84 -33.52
C LEU A 25 -40.03 29.29 -33.81
N ILE A 26 -39.06 30.18 -34.03
CA ILE A 26 -39.32 31.60 -34.34
C ILE A 26 -40.11 31.72 -35.65
N SER A 27 -39.72 30.96 -36.68
CA SER A 27 -40.41 30.97 -37.98
C SER A 27 -41.85 30.47 -37.87
N SER A 28 -42.08 29.43 -37.05
CA SER A 28 -43.40 28.85 -36.80
C SER A 28 -44.31 29.83 -36.06
N ILE A 29 -43.81 30.51 -35.04
CA ILE A 29 -44.53 31.58 -34.32
C ILE A 29 -44.86 32.75 -35.26
N THR A 30 -43.90 33.15 -36.11
CA THR A 30 -44.09 34.28 -37.03
C THR A 30 -45.11 33.94 -38.13
N GLN A 31 -45.09 32.72 -38.66
CA GLN A 31 -46.10 32.26 -39.63
C GLN A 31 -47.49 32.12 -38.99
N PHE A 32 -47.58 31.62 -37.76
CA PHE A 32 -48.85 31.56 -37.02
C PHE A 32 -49.47 32.96 -36.87
N MET A 33 -48.67 33.95 -36.45
CA MET A 33 -49.11 35.34 -36.31
C MET A 33 -49.54 35.95 -37.66
N ARG A 34 -48.86 35.63 -38.76
CA ARG A 34 -49.25 36.08 -40.11
C ARG A 34 -50.51 35.40 -40.62
N GLN A 35 -50.72 34.13 -40.27
CA GLN A 35 -51.88 33.38 -40.74
C GLN A 35 -53.16 33.78 -40.00
N VAL A 36 -53.07 34.10 -38.70
CA VAL A 36 -54.16 34.75 -37.96
C VAL A 36 -54.57 36.08 -38.63
N ALA A 37 -53.65 36.72 -39.36
CA ALA A 37 -53.89 38.00 -40.04
C ALA A 37 -54.37 37.89 -41.50
N SER A 38 -54.41 36.72 -42.15
CA SER A 38 -54.78 36.61 -43.59
C SER A 38 -55.76 35.46 -43.89
N SER A 39 -56.86 35.78 -44.59
CA SER A 39 -58.07 34.93 -44.71
C SER A 39 -58.18 34.05 -45.97
N GLU A 40 -57.30 34.16 -46.98
CA GLU A 40 -57.50 33.44 -48.25
C GLU A 40 -56.50 32.29 -48.48
N ARG A 41 -57.02 31.07 -48.71
CA ARG A 41 -56.23 29.90 -49.15
C ARG A 41 -56.98 28.99 -50.14
N ASP A 42 -56.36 28.76 -51.28
CA ASP A 42 -56.72 27.73 -52.26
C ASP A 42 -55.82 26.48 -52.16
N GLY A 43 -56.43 25.29 -52.18
CA GLY A 43 -55.74 24.01 -51.97
C GLY A 43 -55.94 23.01 -53.11
N LYS A 44 -54.83 22.46 -53.63
CA LYS A 44 -54.77 21.37 -54.63
C LYS A 44 -54.75 19.98 -53.95
N GLN A 45 -55.37 18.97 -54.59
CA GLN A 45 -55.49 17.58 -54.09
C GLN A 45 -54.16 16.84 -53.87
N SER A 46 -53.09 17.15 -54.62
CA SER A 46 -51.78 16.49 -54.46
C SER A 46 -51.13 16.74 -53.09
N GLY A 47 -51.50 17.83 -52.41
CA GLY A 47 -51.01 18.13 -51.06
C GLY A 47 -51.52 17.17 -49.99
N ILE A 48 -52.68 16.53 -50.19
CA ILE A 48 -53.31 15.65 -49.19
C ILE A 48 -52.56 14.32 -49.08
N ILE A 49 -52.16 13.74 -50.22
CA ILE A 49 -51.40 12.46 -50.24
C ILE A 49 -50.00 12.68 -49.66
N CYS A 50 -49.34 13.79 -50.02
CA CYS A 50 -48.03 14.14 -49.49
C CYS A 50 -48.08 14.37 -47.96
N ALA A 51 -49.08 15.09 -47.46
CA ALA A 51 -49.30 15.28 -46.04
C ALA A 51 -49.58 13.96 -45.29
N GLY A 52 -50.37 13.05 -45.89
CA GLY A 52 -50.64 11.74 -45.32
C GLY A 52 -49.39 10.86 -45.18
N LEU A 53 -48.53 10.82 -46.21
CA LEU A 53 -47.28 10.06 -46.15
C LEU A 53 -46.30 10.62 -45.12
N LEU A 54 -46.18 11.95 -45.02
CA LEU A 54 -45.36 12.62 -44.01
C LEU A 54 -45.83 12.32 -42.58
N LEU A 55 -47.14 12.28 -42.35
CA LEU A 55 -47.71 11.94 -41.04
C LEU A 55 -47.51 10.46 -40.67
N ILE A 56 -47.59 9.54 -41.64
CA ILE A 56 -47.28 8.11 -41.39
C ILE A 56 -45.81 7.95 -41.01
N PHE A 57 -44.91 8.60 -41.77
CA PHE A 57 -43.48 8.58 -41.47
C PHE A 57 -43.18 9.17 -40.08
N CYS A 58 -43.77 10.33 -39.76
CA CYS A 58 -43.64 10.95 -38.44
C CYS A 58 -44.19 10.08 -37.30
N GLY A 59 -45.29 9.35 -37.54
CA GLY A 59 -45.84 8.39 -36.59
C GLY A 59 -44.93 7.19 -36.33
N ILE A 60 -44.32 6.63 -37.39
CA ILE A 60 -43.34 5.54 -37.27
C ILE A 60 -42.10 6.00 -36.50
N LEU A 61 -41.55 7.16 -36.83
CA LEU A 61 -40.41 7.75 -36.13
C LEU A 61 -40.74 8.01 -34.65
N SER A 62 -41.89 8.62 -34.35
CA SER A 62 -42.34 8.85 -32.97
C SER A 62 -42.49 7.54 -32.19
N LEU A 63 -42.93 6.45 -32.83
CA LEU A 63 -43.01 5.13 -32.23
C LEU A 63 -41.62 4.52 -31.95
N ILE A 64 -40.68 4.65 -32.89
CA ILE A 64 -39.29 4.22 -32.70
C ILE A 64 -38.65 5.01 -31.54
N CYS A 65 -38.86 6.33 -31.50
CA CYS A 65 -38.44 7.20 -30.38
C CYS A 65 -38.94 6.67 -29.05
N LEU A 66 -40.23 6.33 -28.97
CA LEU A 66 -40.87 5.84 -27.75
C LEU A 66 -40.27 4.52 -27.28
N ILE A 67 -40.01 3.59 -28.20
CA ILE A 67 -39.41 2.29 -27.87
C ILE A 67 -37.98 2.50 -27.35
N LEU A 68 -37.17 3.29 -28.05
CA LEU A 68 -35.78 3.56 -27.67
C LEU A 68 -35.70 4.35 -26.35
N ASN A 69 -36.45 5.44 -26.21
CA ASN A 69 -36.50 6.24 -24.98
C ASN A 69 -37.06 5.45 -23.80
N GLY A 70 -38.06 4.58 -24.03
CA GLY A 70 -38.60 3.71 -23.00
C GLY A 70 -37.55 2.74 -22.46
N SER A 71 -36.79 2.09 -23.36
CA SER A 71 -35.71 1.17 -22.97
C SER A 71 -34.60 1.85 -22.18
N SER A 72 -34.11 3.01 -22.65
CA SER A 72 -33.08 3.78 -21.96
C SER A 72 -33.55 4.37 -20.64
N THR A 73 -34.80 4.83 -20.56
CA THR A 73 -35.38 5.38 -19.32
C THR A 73 -35.47 4.32 -18.23
N SER A 74 -35.83 3.08 -18.59
CA SER A 74 -35.84 1.97 -17.65
C SER A 74 -34.45 1.70 -17.08
N ALA A 75 -33.42 1.66 -17.95
CA ALA A 75 -32.03 1.48 -17.52
C ALA A 75 -31.55 2.61 -16.59
N ILE A 76 -31.81 3.87 -16.94
CA ILE A 76 -31.41 5.03 -16.12
C ILE A 76 -32.16 5.04 -14.79
N LEU A 77 -33.44 4.66 -14.76
CA LEU A 77 -34.21 4.59 -13.52
C LEU A 77 -33.66 3.51 -12.57
N VAL A 78 -33.29 2.34 -13.11
CA VAL A 78 -32.59 1.30 -12.35
C VAL A 78 -31.24 1.83 -11.85
N GLY A 79 -30.48 2.52 -12.71
CA GLY A 79 -29.24 3.20 -12.34
C GLY A 79 -29.43 4.16 -11.17
N LEU A 80 -30.32 5.14 -11.29
CA LEU A 80 -30.59 6.17 -10.28
C LEU A 80 -31.09 5.60 -8.94
N THR A 81 -31.79 4.47 -8.95
CA THR A 81 -32.32 3.85 -7.74
C THR A 81 -31.29 2.98 -7.02
N THR A 82 -30.40 2.32 -7.77
CA THR A 82 -29.41 1.40 -7.19
C THR A 82 -28.04 2.04 -6.98
N PHE A 83 -27.76 3.20 -7.58
CA PHE A 83 -26.45 3.87 -7.52
C PHE A 83 -25.94 4.12 -6.10
N SER A 84 -26.74 4.73 -5.24
CA SER A 84 -26.29 5.02 -3.87
C SER A 84 -25.96 3.75 -3.09
N GLY A 85 -26.75 2.69 -3.27
CA GLY A 85 -26.49 1.39 -2.65
C GLY A 85 -25.22 0.74 -3.16
N GLN A 86 -24.91 0.88 -4.45
CA GLN A 86 -23.67 0.36 -5.04
C GLN A 86 -22.43 1.16 -4.64
N VAL A 87 -22.54 2.48 -4.53
CA VAL A 87 -21.49 3.33 -3.98
C VAL A 87 -21.19 2.94 -2.54
N ASP A 88 -22.23 2.74 -1.71
CA ASP A 88 -22.08 2.32 -0.31
C ASP A 88 -21.47 0.92 -0.20
N LYS A 89 -21.89 -0.03 -1.04
CA LYS A 89 -21.32 -1.37 -1.10
C LYS A 89 -19.84 -1.33 -1.47
N SER A 90 -19.49 -0.56 -2.51
CA SER A 90 -18.12 -0.38 -2.98
C SER A 90 -17.25 0.26 -1.90
N ALA A 91 -17.74 1.31 -1.24
CA ALA A 91 -17.01 1.97 -0.17
C ALA A 91 -16.75 1.06 1.04
N ASN A 92 -17.73 0.26 1.43
CA ASN A 92 -17.56 -0.74 2.47
C ASN A 92 -16.56 -1.82 2.04
N SER A 93 -16.61 -2.30 0.80
CA SER A 93 -15.65 -3.29 0.28
C SER A 93 -14.21 -2.75 0.26
N VAL A 94 -13.99 -1.48 -0.12
CA VAL A 94 -12.65 -0.86 -0.05
C VAL A 94 -12.19 -0.73 1.40
N SER A 95 -13.06 -0.30 2.30
CA SER A 95 -12.73 -0.17 3.72
C SER A 95 -12.41 -1.53 4.36
N THR A 96 -13.19 -2.56 4.07
CA THR A 96 -12.93 -3.94 4.50
C THR A 96 -11.61 -4.45 3.93
N PHE A 97 -11.37 -4.26 2.63
CA PHE A 97 -10.11 -4.62 1.99
C PHE A 97 -8.90 -3.96 2.68
N ALA A 98 -8.97 -2.65 2.94
CA ALA A 98 -7.90 -1.92 3.60
C ALA A 98 -7.65 -2.42 5.04
N LYS A 99 -8.71 -2.74 5.78
CA LYS A 99 -8.62 -3.30 7.13
C LYS A 99 -8.04 -4.72 7.14
N ASP A 100 -8.52 -5.58 6.26
CA ASP A 100 -8.08 -6.98 6.17
C ASP A 100 -6.61 -7.03 5.76
N LEU A 101 -6.22 -6.26 4.74
CA LEU A 101 -4.83 -6.14 4.31
C LEU A 101 -3.94 -5.55 5.43
N GLY A 102 -4.40 -4.50 6.11
CA GLY A 102 -3.70 -3.96 7.27
C GLY A 102 -3.47 -5.00 8.37
N SER A 103 -4.48 -5.81 8.69
CA SER A 103 -4.38 -6.87 9.71
C SER A 103 -3.43 -8.00 9.30
N GLN A 104 -3.40 -8.36 8.02
CA GLN A 104 -2.51 -9.37 7.49
C GLN A 104 -1.05 -8.89 7.54
N ILE A 105 -0.82 -7.63 7.16
CA ILE A 105 0.48 -6.98 7.23
C ILE A 105 0.94 -6.91 8.69
N ASP A 106 0.09 -6.47 9.62
CA ASP A 106 0.39 -6.46 11.06
C ASP A 106 0.82 -7.84 11.58
N CYS A 107 0.13 -8.90 11.15
CA CYS A 107 0.47 -10.26 11.54
C CYS A 107 1.87 -10.67 11.04
N ILE A 108 2.18 -10.41 9.78
CA ILE A 108 3.48 -10.72 9.17
C ILE A 108 4.60 -9.92 9.85
N PHE A 109 4.37 -8.62 10.06
CA PHE A 109 5.29 -7.75 10.77
C PHE A 109 5.62 -8.30 12.16
N LYS A 110 4.59 -8.67 12.93
CA LYS A 110 4.77 -9.22 14.28
C LYS A 110 5.58 -10.51 14.28
N VAL A 111 5.27 -11.46 13.40
CA VAL A 111 6.01 -12.73 13.30
C VAL A 111 7.47 -12.49 12.94
N LYS A 112 7.75 -11.62 11.96
CA LYS A 112 9.13 -11.34 11.52
C LYS A 112 9.92 -10.55 12.55
N LYS A 113 9.27 -9.63 13.26
CA LYS A 113 9.83 -8.92 14.41
C LYS A 113 10.26 -9.88 15.52
N GLU A 114 9.37 -10.80 15.93
CA GLU A 114 9.68 -11.80 16.96
C GLU A 114 10.83 -12.72 16.54
N GLU A 115 10.87 -13.14 15.27
CA GLU A 115 11.96 -13.94 14.71
C GLU A 115 13.32 -13.23 14.81
N ILE A 116 13.37 -11.95 14.40
CA ILE A 116 14.59 -11.12 14.47
C ILE A 116 15.01 -10.88 15.93
N GLN A 117 14.08 -10.54 16.82
CA GLN A 117 14.38 -10.29 18.23
C GLN A 117 14.92 -11.55 18.92
N ASN A 118 14.30 -12.71 18.70
CA ASN A 118 14.75 -13.98 19.24
C ASN A 118 16.15 -14.34 18.70
N PHE A 119 16.42 -14.06 17.43
CA PHE A 119 17.73 -14.30 16.83
C PHE A 119 18.85 -13.42 17.45
N ILE A 120 18.59 -12.13 17.65
CA ILE A 120 19.53 -11.20 18.31
C ILE A 120 19.76 -11.61 19.77
N GLU A 121 18.71 -11.93 20.51
CA GLU A 121 18.81 -12.33 21.92
C GLU A 121 19.59 -13.64 22.07
N ASN A 122 19.27 -14.68 21.29
CA ASN A 122 19.99 -15.95 21.35
C ASN A 122 21.48 -15.78 21.00
N SER A 123 21.78 -15.01 19.95
CA SER A 123 23.16 -14.76 19.52
C SER A 123 23.99 -14.00 20.56
N THR A 124 23.38 -13.00 21.22
CA THR A 124 24.06 -12.23 22.27
C THR A 124 24.28 -13.05 23.53
N VAL A 125 23.29 -13.85 23.93
CA VAL A 125 23.38 -14.76 25.09
C VAL A 125 24.52 -15.77 24.93
N ASP A 126 24.69 -16.35 23.74
CA ASP A 126 25.73 -17.36 23.53
C ASP A 126 27.15 -16.79 23.60
N ILE A 127 27.37 -15.58 23.09
CA ILE A 127 28.67 -14.90 23.21
C ILE A 127 28.90 -14.44 24.66
N GLN A 128 27.87 -13.93 25.32
CA GLN A 128 27.94 -13.52 26.72
C GLN A 128 28.34 -14.68 27.64
N LYS A 129 27.78 -15.88 27.45
CA LYS A 129 28.17 -17.07 28.21
C LYS A 129 29.67 -17.37 28.11
N VAL A 130 30.29 -17.15 26.94
CA VAL A 130 31.74 -17.36 26.76
C VAL A 130 32.53 -16.30 27.52
N ILE A 131 32.11 -15.03 27.44
CA ILE A 131 32.74 -13.92 28.19
C ILE A 131 32.68 -14.19 29.70
N ASP A 132 31.51 -14.57 30.22
CA ASP A 132 31.28 -14.84 31.63
C ASP A 132 32.15 -16.00 32.12
N ARG A 133 32.31 -17.07 31.32
CA ARG A 133 33.21 -18.19 31.65
C ARG A 133 34.67 -17.76 31.73
N ILE A 134 35.13 -16.90 30.81
CA ILE A 134 36.50 -16.39 30.83
C ILE A 134 36.72 -15.51 32.06
N GLN A 135 35.81 -14.56 32.33
CA GLN A 135 35.90 -13.68 33.50
C GLN A 135 35.92 -14.48 34.81
N LEU A 136 35.02 -15.46 34.97
CA LEU A 136 34.98 -16.33 36.14
C LEU A 136 36.28 -17.12 36.33
N SER A 137 36.86 -17.59 35.23
CA SER A 137 38.12 -18.35 35.26
C SER A 137 39.30 -17.47 35.66
N LEU A 138 39.37 -16.23 35.15
CA LEU A 138 40.36 -15.23 35.55
C LEU A 138 40.24 -14.86 37.03
N ASP A 139 39.02 -14.62 37.52
CA ASP A 139 38.78 -14.29 38.93
C ASP A 139 39.10 -15.47 39.88
N LYS A 140 38.93 -16.71 39.39
CA LYS A 140 39.32 -17.91 40.13
C LYS A 140 40.85 -18.08 40.14
N GLU A 141 41.51 -17.83 39.01
CA GLU A 141 42.96 -17.87 38.89
C GLU A 141 43.63 -16.87 39.83
N GLU A 142 43.14 -15.63 39.87
CA GLU A 142 43.62 -14.57 40.75
C GLU A 142 43.50 -14.96 42.24
N ARG A 143 42.37 -15.56 42.63
CA ARG A 143 42.21 -16.11 43.98
C ARG A 143 43.21 -17.21 44.31
N VAL A 144 43.42 -18.16 43.40
CA VAL A 144 44.39 -19.25 43.61
C VAL A 144 45.82 -18.70 43.70
N ARG A 145 46.18 -17.70 42.90
CA ARG A 145 47.49 -17.01 43.01
C ARG A 145 47.67 -16.34 44.37
N ASN A 146 46.63 -15.66 44.87
CA ASN A 146 46.67 -15.03 46.19
C ASN A 146 46.85 -16.06 47.31
N GLU A 147 46.09 -17.17 47.30
CA GLU A 147 46.24 -18.27 48.26
C GLU A 147 47.62 -18.93 48.19
N MET A 148 48.15 -19.11 46.98
CA MET A 148 49.50 -19.61 46.73
C MET A 148 50.56 -18.65 47.30
N GLY A 149 50.35 -17.33 47.17
CA GLY A 149 51.21 -16.30 47.76
C GLY A 149 51.16 -16.27 49.29
N GLU A 150 49.99 -16.46 49.88
CA GLU A 150 49.85 -16.62 51.33
C GLU A 150 50.53 -17.88 51.83
N LEU A 151 50.37 -19.01 51.11
CA LEU A 151 51.06 -20.26 51.45
C LEU A 151 52.59 -20.08 51.39
N SER A 152 53.08 -19.37 50.38
CA SER A 152 54.51 -19.06 50.24
C SER A 152 55.02 -18.22 51.41
N ARG A 153 54.33 -17.13 51.80
CA ARG A 153 54.70 -16.29 52.96
C ARG A 153 54.64 -17.03 54.30
N ASN A 154 53.69 -17.95 54.45
CA ASN A 154 53.45 -18.68 55.71
C ASN A 154 54.31 -19.95 55.86
N THR A 155 54.97 -20.38 54.78
CA THR A 155 55.90 -21.52 54.82
C THR A 155 57.28 -20.98 55.19
N GLU A 156 57.84 -21.41 56.33
CA GLU A 156 59.27 -21.19 56.62
C GLU A 156 60.08 -21.67 55.40
N SER A 157 61.08 -20.89 54.98
CA SER A 157 61.84 -21.18 53.75
C SER A 157 62.26 -22.64 53.71
N PHE A 158 62.22 -23.26 52.53
CA PHE A 158 62.65 -24.65 52.37
C PHE A 158 64.14 -24.83 52.71
N VAL A 159 64.86 -23.71 52.82
CA VAL A 159 66.25 -23.60 53.26
C VAL A 159 66.30 -23.40 54.78
N ASP A 160 66.63 -24.47 55.53
CA ASP A 160 67.05 -24.31 56.93
C ASP A 160 68.46 -23.66 56.91
N PRO A 161 68.82 -22.71 57.81
CA PRO A 161 70.15 -22.06 57.83
C PRO A 161 71.34 -23.03 57.97
N LEU A 162 71.06 -24.29 58.35
CA LEU A 162 72.00 -25.39 58.48
C LEU A 162 72.18 -26.22 57.19
N SER A 163 71.36 -25.99 56.14
CA SER A 163 71.30 -26.81 54.89
C SER A 163 71.87 -26.12 53.64
N ASN A 164 72.62 -25.03 53.81
CA ASN A 164 73.07 -24.06 52.79
C ASN A 164 73.79 -24.57 51.52
N ASN A 165 73.93 -25.89 51.28
CA ASN A 165 74.70 -26.44 50.17
C ASN A 165 73.89 -27.26 49.14
N ASP A 166 72.58 -27.49 49.31
CA ASP A 166 71.80 -28.21 48.28
C ASP A 166 71.21 -27.25 47.24
N ALA A 167 71.82 -27.26 46.05
CA ALA A 167 71.39 -26.45 44.90
C ALA A 167 69.93 -26.73 44.48
N SER A 168 69.39 -27.92 44.78
CA SER A 168 68.03 -28.32 44.42
C SER A 168 66.98 -27.65 45.32
N LEU A 169 67.23 -27.57 46.63
CA LEU A 169 66.37 -26.88 47.60
C LEU A 169 66.38 -25.36 47.39
N LEU A 170 67.55 -24.77 47.10
CA LEU A 170 67.67 -23.35 46.77
C LEU A 170 66.82 -22.97 45.55
N LYS A 171 66.86 -23.79 44.50
CA LYS A 171 66.07 -23.58 43.29
C LYS A 171 64.57 -23.80 43.51
N LEU A 172 64.21 -24.69 44.44
CA LEU A 172 62.81 -24.91 44.81
C LEU A 172 62.24 -23.75 45.65
N ASP A 173 63.03 -23.22 46.58
CA ASP A 173 62.68 -22.04 47.38
C ASP A 173 62.54 -20.79 46.48
N GLU A 174 63.42 -20.66 45.48
CA GLU A 174 63.30 -19.67 44.42
C GLU A 174 61.95 -19.79 43.69
N TYR A 175 61.54 -20.99 43.26
CA TYR A 175 60.22 -21.18 42.64
C TYR A 175 59.07 -20.82 43.59
N PHE A 176 59.17 -21.18 44.87
CA PHE A 176 58.14 -20.88 45.87
C PHE A 176 57.94 -19.38 46.09
N ASN A 177 59.02 -18.59 46.04
CA ASN A 177 58.98 -17.15 46.27
C ASN A 177 58.61 -16.35 45.00
N ILE A 178 59.02 -16.83 43.83
CA ILE A 178 58.85 -16.09 42.58
C ILE A 178 57.50 -16.43 41.90
N LEU A 179 57.07 -17.70 41.85
CA LEU A 179 55.84 -18.12 41.13
C LEU A 179 54.55 -17.40 41.58
N PRO A 180 54.32 -17.10 42.87
CA PRO A 180 53.13 -16.37 43.29
C PRO A 180 53.08 -14.92 42.81
N ASN A 181 54.24 -14.32 42.54
CA ASN A 181 54.39 -12.91 42.17
C ASN A 181 54.79 -12.73 40.69
N LEU A 182 54.86 -13.84 39.93
CA LEU A 182 55.28 -13.83 38.54
C LEU A 182 54.14 -13.42 37.62
N ASP A 183 54.37 -12.33 36.89
CA ASP A 183 53.56 -11.90 35.74
C ASP A 183 53.74 -12.83 34.51
N SER A 184 54.47 -13.96 34.65
CA SER A 184 54.72 -14.94 33.57
C SER A 184 53.54 -15.85 33.25
N SER A 185 52.34 -15.31 33.36
CA SER A 185 51.12 -15.90 32.84
C SER A 185 51.27 -16.11 31.33
N ILE A 186 50.69 -17.17 30.77
CA ILE A 186 50.55 -17.34 29.30
C ILE A 186 49.78 -16.14 28.70
N LEU A 187 48.96 -15.50 29.53
CA LEU A 187 47.95 -14.51 29.18
C LEU A 187 48.33 -13.13 29.73
N ASP A 188 48.24 -12.09 28.91
CA ASP A 188 48.17 -10.72 29.41
C ASP A 188 46.75 -10.47 29.95
N VAL A 189 46.56 -10.68 31.26
CA VAL A 189 45.25 -10.57 31.92
C VAL A 189 44.66 -9.17 31.78
N VAL A 190 45.48 -8.13 31.79
CA VAL A 190 45.03 -6.73 31.67
C VAL A 190 44.49 -6.48 30.26
N GLN A 191 45.23 -6.85 29.23
CA GLN A 191 44.76 -6.72 27.84
C GLN A 191 43.57 -7.65 27.57
N LEU A 192 43.54 -8.85 28.14
CA LEU A 192 42.42 -9.77 27.99
C LEU A 192 41.14 -9.19 28.59
N ARG A 193 41.17 -8.68 29.84
CA ARG A 193 40.02 -8.00 30.46
C ARG A 193 39.57 -6.79 29.64
N LYS A 194 40.51 -6.00 29.10
CA LYS A 194 40.19 -4.89 28.19
C LYS A 194 39.48 -5.37 26.92
N GLY A 195 40.00 -6.40 26.26
CA GLY A 195 39.40 -6.98 25.06
C GLY A 195 38.01 -7.55 25.30
N LEU A 196 37.79 -8.23 26.43
CA LEU A 196 36.47 -8.73 26.84
C LEU A 196 35.48 -7.58 27.07
N SER A 197 35.90 -6.51 27.77
CA SER A 197 35.07 -5.33 28.01
C SER A 197 34.66 -4.62 26.71
N GLU A 198 35.57 -4.54 25.72
CA GLU A 198 35.26 -4.02 24.39
C GLU A 198 34.21 -4.88 23.67
N ILE A 199 34.31 -6.21 23.71
CA ILE A 199 33.30 -7.11 23.13
C ILE A 199 31.96 -6.98 23.85
N GLU A 200 31.96 -6.94 25.19
CA GLU A 200 30.76 -6.80 26.02
C GLU A 200 30.01 -5.49 25.73
N THR A 201 30.76 -4.39 25.55
CA THR A 201 30.18 -3.09 25.18
C THR A 201 29.52 -3.17 23.79
N ASN A 202 30.17 -3.80 22.82
CA ASN A 202 29.59 -3.99 21.48
C ASN A 202 28.37 -4.93 21.49
N LEU A 203 28.37 -5.98 22.33
CA LEU A 203 27.22 -6.85 22.54
C LEU A 203 26.03 -6.08 23.12
N LYS A 204 26.26 -5.22 24.12
CA LYS A 204 25.21 -4.35 24.69
C LYS A 204 24.63 -3.42 23.64
N VAL A 205 25.46 -2.80 22.81
CA VAL A 205 25.00 -1.95 21.69
C VAL A 205 24.18 -2.77 20.69
N PHE A 206 24.65 -3.95 20.29
CA PHE A 206 23.93 -4.80 19.35
C PHE A 206 22.59 -5.31 19.92
N ARG A 207 22.55 -5.68 21.20
CA ARG A 207 21.32 -6.05 21.88
C ARG A 207 20.31 -4.89 21.93
N LEU A 208 20.79 -3.67 22.15
CA LEU A 208 19.94 -2.47 22.11
C LEU A 208 19.42 -2.16 20.71
N GLN A 209 20.09 -2.61 19.63
CA GLN A 209 19.56 -2.45 18.28
C GLN A 209 18.29 -3.26 18.06
N GLY A 210 18.09 -4.37 18.76
CA GLY A 210 16.80 -5.07 18.73
C GLY A 210 15.63 -4.14 19.05
N LYS A 211 15.83 -3.15 19.94
CA LYS A 211 14.83 -2.11 20.27
C LYS A 211 14.76 -0.99 19.23
N VAL A 212 15.89 -0.61 18.62
CA VAL A 212 15.92 0.41 17.57
C VAL A 212 15.21 -0.12 16.33
N ILE A 213 15.55 -1.34 15.90
CA ILE A 213 14.89 -2.08 14.83
C ILE A 213 13.39 -2.18 15.12
N ASP A 214 13.03 -2.48 16.37
CA ASP A 214 11.63 -2.52 16.79
C ASP A 214 10.91 -1.17 16.61
N GLN A 215 11.51 -0.07 17.08
CA GLN A 215 10.95 1.27 16.93
C GLN A 215 10.82 1.70 15.47
N GLU A 216 11.81 1.39 14.64
CA GLU A 216 11.76 1.69 13.20
C GLU A 216 10.67 0.87 12.51
N PHE A 217 10.54 -0.42 12.84
CA PHE A 217 9.47 -1.24 12.30
C PHE A 217 8.08 -0.77 12.72
N GLU A 218 7.89 -0.37 13.98
CA GLU A 218 6.63 0.21 14.44
C GLU A 218 6.32 1.53 13.74
N THR A 219 7.33 2.37 13.52
CA THR A 219 7.20 3.64 12.79
C THR A 219 6.80 3.40 11.33
N VAL A 220 7.45 2.44 10.66
CA VAL A 220 7.06 2.02 9.29
C VAL A 220 5.63 1.48 9.32
N ARG A 221 5.28 0.62 10.27
CA ARG A 221 3.93 0.03 10.38
C ARG A 221 2.84 1.08 10.53
N GLU A 222 2.98 1.98 11.50
CA GLU A 222 1.99 3.02 11.78
C GLU A 222 1.90 4.05 10.65
N ASN A 223 3.03 4.59 10.19
CA ASN A 223 3.03 5.66 9.20
C ASN A 223 2.74 5.15 7.78
N MET A 224 3.25 3.98 7.40
CA MET A 224 3.07 3.46 6.04
C MET A 224 1.71 2.80 5.85
N PHE A 225 1.33 1.91 6.78
CA PHE A 225 0.13 1.11 6.60
C PHE A 225 -1.04 1.74 7.33
N GLY A 226 -0.86 2.13 8.60
CA GLY A 226 -1.93 2.75 9.39
C GLY A 226 -2.51 4.00 8.73
N GLU A 227 -1.65 4.97 8.40
CA GLU A 227 -2.13 6.24 7.83
C GLU A 227 -2.62 6.13 6.39
N VAL A 228 -1.90 5.44 5.51
CA VAL A 228 -2.31 5.33 4.10
C VAL A 228 -3.60 4.51 3.97
N PHE A 229 -3.76 3.42 4.72
CA PHE A 229 -5.03 2.67 4.71
C PHE A 229 -6.18 3.48 5.29
N ASN A 230 -5.94 4.23 6.36
CA ASN A 230 -6.96 5.12 6.91
C ASN A 230 -7.34 6.20 5.89
N GLU A 231 -6.38 6.76 5.16
CA GLU A 231 -6.68 7.76 4.15
C GLU A 231 -7.45 7.18 2.96
N VAL A 232 -7.05 6.02 2.43
CA VAL A 232 -7.81 5.34 1.36
C VAL A 232 -9.23 5.03 1.83
N SER A 233 -9.40 4.56 3.07
CA SER A 233 -10.72 4.32 3.66
C SER A 233 -11.52 5.63 3.82
N ASN A 234 -10.91 6.69 4.35
CA ASN A 234 -11.54 7.99 4.57
C ASN A 234 -11.95 8.64 3.26
N PHE A 235 -11.07 8.63 2.25
CA PHE A 235 -11.36 9.10 0.91
C PHE A 235 -12.59 8.39 0.35
N THR A 236 -12.66 7.06 0.47
CA THR A 236 -13.77 6.28 -0.08
C THR A 236 -15.07 6.53 0.68
N ILE A 237 -15.04 6.65 2.01
CA ILE A 237 -16.20 7.02 2.84
C ILE A 237 -16.67 8.45 2.51
N ASN A 238 -15.74 9.39 2.33
CA ASN A 238 -16.04 10.77 1.97
C ASN A 238 -16.63 10.87 0.57
N PHE A 239 -16.07 10.13 -0.40
CA PHE A 239 -16.62 10.03 -1.75
C PHE A 239 -18.04 9.45 -1.75
N ALA A 240 -18.27 8.39 -0.96
CA ALA A 240 -19.61 7.82 -0.81
C ALA A 240 -20.58 8.82 -0.16
N SER A 241 -20.16 9.50 0.91
CA SER A 241 -20.94 10.53 1.58
C SER A 241 -21.29 11.69 0.66
N MET A 242 -20.31 12.22 -0.08
CA MET A 242 -20.49 13.29 -1.06
C MET A 242 -21.46 12.87 -2.17
N THR A 243 -21.34 11.64 -2.66
CA THR A 243 -22.26 11.09 -3.67
C THR A 243 -23.68 10.97 -3.11
N ARG A 244 -23.82 10.49 -1.87
CA ARG A 244 -25.12 10.37 -1.18
C ARG A 244 -25.77 11.74 -0.99
N GLN A 245 -24.97 12.72 -0.57
CA GLN A 245 -25.40 14.10 -0.37
C GLN A 245 -25.78 14.75 -1.70
N PHE A 246 -24.98 14.59 -2.75
CA PHE A 246 -25.31 15.05 -4.09
C PHE A 246 -26.66 14.47 -4.56
N MET A 247 -26.90 13.17 -4.37
CA MET A 247 -28.16 12.54 -4.76
C MET A 247 -29.37 12.99 -3.94
N LYS A 248 -29.17 13.39 -2.68
CA LYS A 248 -30.24 13.78 -1.75
C LYS A 248 -30.56 15.28 -1.78
N ASP A 249 -29.54 16.14 -1.73
CA ASP A 249 -29.71 17.58 -1.51
C ASP A 249 -30.11 18.34 -2.77
N THR A 250 -29.74 17.85 -3.95
CA THR A 250 -30.01 18.57 -5.21
C THR A 250 -31.39 18.25 -5.80
N ASN A 251 -32.19 17.39 -5.16
CA ASN A 251 -33.35 16.75 -5.80
C ASN A 251 -32.99 16.14 -7.18
N PHE A 252 -31.71 15.84 -7.45
CA PHE A 252 -31.25 15.42 -8.77
C PHE A 252 -32.00 14.19 -9.26
N LYS A 253 -32.26 13.23 -8.37
CA LYS A 253 -33.11 12.07 -8.69
C LYS A 253 -34.51 12.49 -9.18
N LEU A 254 -35.13 13.45 -8.51
CA LEU A 254 -36.45 13.95 -8.88
C LEU A 254 -36.41 14.70 -10.22
N TYR A 255 -35.43 15.59 -10.42
CA TYR A 255 -35.26 16.31 -11.68
C TYR A 255 -34.91 15.40 -12.85
N ALA A 256 -34.06 14.41 -12.64
CA ALA A 256 -33.73 13.40 -13.65
C ALA A 256 -34.97 12.57 -14.02
N ILE A 257 -35.79 12.17 -13.04
CA ILE A 257 -37.07 11.48 -13.29
C ILE A 257 -38.02 12.38 -14.09
N TYR A 258 -38.16 13.67 -13.73
CA TYR A 258 -38.99 14.61 -14.49
C TYR A 258 -38.48 14.82 -15.92
N ALA A 259 -37.16 14.91 -16.12
CA ALA A 259 -36.56 15.05 -17.44
C ALA A 259 -36.80 13.79 -18.30
N LEU A 260 -36.63 12.60 -17.73
CA LEU A 260 -36.93 11.32 -18.39
C LEU A 260 -38.42 11.21 -18.75
N PHE A 261 -39.31 11.56 -17.82
CA PHE A 261 -40.74 11.57 -18.06
C PHE A 261 -41.12 12.54 -19.18
N THR A 262 -40.53 13.74 -19.19
CA THR A 262 -40.75 14.73 -20.25
C THR A 262 -40.25 14.23 -21.61
N SER A 263 -39.11 13.52 -21.64
CA SER A 263 -38.56 12.91 -22.86
C SER A 263 -39.46 11.82 -23.46
N ILE A 264 -40.29 11.15 -22.65
CA ILE A 264 -41.29 10.17 -23.12
C ILE A 264 -42.60 10.87 -23.51
N MET A 265 -43.06 11.82 -22.71
CA MET A 265 -44.36 12.47 -22.93
C MET A 265 -44.42 13.27 -24.24
N ILE A 266 -43.32 13.92 -24.65
CA ILE A 266 -43.31 14.72 -25.88
C ILE A 266 -43.53 13.83 -27.13
N PRO A 267 -42.82 12.70 -27.32
CA PRO A 267 -43.14 11.75 -28.38
C PRO A 267 -44.55 11.16 -28.32
N VAL A 268 -45.09 10.87 -27.12
CA VAL A 268 -46.48 10.40 -26.97
C VAL A 268 -47.46 11.45 -27.50
N ILE A 269 -47.29 12.72 -27.11
CA ILE A 269 -48.14 13.81 -27.58
C ILE A 269 -48.01 13.97 -29.10
N SER A 270 -46.77 13.92 -29.64
CA SER A 270 -46.53 13.97 -31.10
C SER A 270 -47.24 12.85 -31.84
N LEU A 271 -47.13 11.61 -31.36
CA LEU A 271 -47.80 10.44 -31.93
C LEU A 271 -49.32 10.59 -31.91
N LEU A 272 -49.88 11.04 -30.78
CA LEU A 272 -51.33 11.24 -30.63
C LEU A 272 -51.85 12.33 -31.57
N MET A 273 -51.09 13.41 -31.76
CA MET A 273 -51.39 14.46 -32.73
C MET A 273 -51.32 13.95 -34.18
N CYS A 274 -50.33 13.10 -34.52
CA CYS A 274 -50.24 12.47 -35.83
C CYS A 274 -51.46 11.56 -36.10
N LEU A 275 -51.89 10.78 -35.12
CA LEU A 275 -53.06 9.90 -35.23
C LEU A 275 -54.36 10.70 -35.41
N ILE A 276 -54.54 11.79 -34.67
CA ILE A 276 -55.69 12.69 -34.83
C ILE A 276 -55.69 13.33 -36.22
N ALA A 277 -54.54 13.81 -36.69
CA ALA A 277 -54.40 14.42 -38.01
C ALA A 277 -54.70 13.41 -39.13
N LEU A 278 -54.21 12.17 -39.01
CA LEU A 278 -54.52 11.08 -39.94
C LEU A 278 -56.01 10.73 -39.94
N ALA A 279 -56.65 10.63 -38.76
CA ALA A 279 -58.08 10.36 -38.66
C ALA A 279 -58.92 11.45 -39.35
N ILE A 280 -58.56 12.72 -39.17
CA ILE A 280 -59.23 13.87 -39.82
C ILE A 280 -59.02 13.85 -41.33
N LEU A 281 -57.80 13.54 -41.80
CA LEU A 281 -57.52 13.40 -43.23
C LEU A 281 -58.31 12.24 -43.86
N LEU A 282 -58.44 11.11 -43.15
CA LEU A 282 -59.26 9.97 -43.58
C LEU A 282 -60.73 10.36 -43.68
N ILE A 283 -61.29 10.99 -42.64
CA ILE A 283 -62.68 11.48 -42.65
C ILE A 283 -62.89 12.46 -43.82
N ARG A 284 -61.95 13.39 -44.04
CA ARG A 284 -62.00 14.34 -45.16
C ARG A 284 -61.92 13.65 -46.51
N CYS A 285 -61.06 12.65 -46.67
CA CYS A 285 -60.94 11.86 -47.90
C CYS A 285 -62.25 11.12 -48.19
N ILE A 286 -62.81 10.45 -47.18
CA ILE A 286 -64.10 9.74 -47.26
C ILE A 286 -65.22 10.70 -47.68
N CYS A 287 -65.38 11.84 -46.97
CA CYS A 287 -66.41 12.84 -47.28
C CYS A 287 -66.26 13.46 -48.68
N ASN A 288 -65.03 13.69 -49.16
CA ASN A 288 -64.77 14.17 -50.52
C ASN A 288 -65.08 13.11 -51.59
N CYS A 289 -64.89 11.82 -51.30
CA CYS A 289 -65.25 10.73 -52.22
C CYS A 289 -66.77 10.56 -52.35
N PHE A 290 -67.54 10.82 -51.29
CA PHE A 290 -69.01 10.71 -51.29
C PHE A 290 -69.73 11.95 -51.85
N THR A 291 -69.08 13.11 -51.94
CA THR A 291 -69.69 14.33 -52.49
C THR A 291 -69.43 14.44 -54.00
N LYS A 292 -70.33 13.86 -54.81
CA LYS A 292 -70.33 14.07 -56.27
C LYS A 292 -70.65 15.53 -56.60
N SER A 293 -69.64 16.26 -57.07
CA SER A 293 -69.69 17.46 -57.93
C SER A 293 -70.95 18.33 -57.80
N SER A 294 -71.05 19.14 -56.74
CA SER A 294 -71.88 20.34 -56.79
C SER A 294 -71.04 21.47 -57.41
N LYS A 295 -71.49 21.99 -58.55
CA LYS A 295 -70.83 23.04 -59.36
C LYS A 295 -70.79 24.44 -58.72
N SER A 296 -71.13 24.61 -57.44
CA SER A 296 -70.91 25.87 -56.72
C SER A 296 -69.72 25.71 -55.77
N GLY A 297 -68.77 26.64 -55.81
CA GLY A 297 -67.54 26.66 -55.00
C GLY A 297 -67.74 26.81 -53.49
N GLU A 298 -68.93 26.48 -52.96
CA GLU A 298 -69.17 26.40 -51.53
C GLU A 298 -68.59 25.09 -50.98
N ARG A 299 -67.33 25.13 -50.55
CA ARG A 299 -66.77 24.09 -49.68
C ARG A 299 -67.70 23.94 -48.47
N SER A 300 -68.18 22.72 -48.22
CA SER A 300 -69.04 22.41 -47.07
C SER A 300 -68.40 22.88 -45.77
N ILE A 301 -69.22 23.29 -44.80
CA ILE A 301 -68.77 23.74 -43.47
C ILE A 301 -67.75 22.76 -42.87
N PHE A 302 -67.99 21.45 -43.05
CA PHE A 302 -67.08 20.38 -42.64
C PHE A 302 -65.68 20.49 -43.27
N SER A 303 -65.55 20.83 -44.55
CA SER A 303 -64.24 21.00 -45.19
C SER A 303 -63.51 22.24 -44.65
N LYS A 304 -64.22 23.30 -44.25
CA LYS A 304 -63.60 24.49 -43.63
C LYS A 304 -63.15 24.18 -42.21
N THR A 305 -63.97 23.51 -41.42
CA THR A 305 -63.63 23.07 -40.05
C THR A 305 -62.47 22.06 -40.06
N ALA A 306 -62.46 21.09 -40.98
CA ALA A 306 -61.36 20.13 -41.10
C ALA A 306 -60.04 20.79 -41.52
N ALA A 307 -60.08 21.79 -42.43
CA ALA A 307 -58.88 22.54 -42.81
C ALA A 307 -58.35 23.38 -41.63
N PHE A 308 -59.23 24.00 -40.84
CA PHE A 308 -58.85 24.73 -39.64
C PHE A 308 -58.20 23.81 -38.58
N ILE A 309 -58.75 22.61 -38.36
CA ILE A 309 -58.16 21.65 -37.42
C ILE A 309 -56.81 21.13 -37.96
N LEU A 310 -56.67 20.91 -39.27
CA LEU A 310 -55.40 20.53 -39.90
C LEU A 310 -54.33 21.61 -39.78
N ASP A 311 -54.70 22.89 -39.93
CA ASP A 311 -53.78 24.00 -39.72
C ASP A 311 -53.35 24.09 -38.25
N ILE A 312 -54.27 23.97 -37.29
CA ILE A 312 -53.93 23.91 -35.85
C ILE A 312 -53.04 22.70 -35.55
N ALA A 313 -53.35 21.52 -36.09
CA ALA A 313 -52.56 20.31 -35.93
C ALA A 313 -51.15 20.47 -36.52
N GLY A 314 -51.03 21.14 -37.67
CA GLY A 314 -49.74 21.46 -38.29
C GLY A 314 -48.89 22.39 -37.42
N TYR A 315 -49.49 23.46 -36.89
CA TYR A 315 -48.78 24.40 -36.00
C TYR A 315 -48.37 23.78 -34.67
N THR A 316 -49.27 23.01 -34.06
CA THR A 316 -48.97 22.29 -32.81
C THR A 316 -47.91 21.22 -33.05
N SER A 317 -47.91 20.54 -34.20
CA SER A 317 -46.83 19.64 -34.62
C SER A 317 -45.49 20.38 -34.75
N MET A 318 -45.43 21.53 -35.44
CA MET A 318 -44.21 22.32 -35.55
C MET A 318 -43.66 22.80 -34.19
N LEU A 319 -44.56 23.21 -33.28
CA LEU A 319 -44.17 23.66 -31.94
C LEU A 319 -43.70 22.50 -31.05
N THR A 320 -44.37 21.35 -31.13
CA THR A 320 -43.98 20.13 -30.40
C THR A 320 -42.65 19.57 -30.92
N SER A 321 -42.41 19.60 -32.24
CA SER A 321 -41.08 19.31 -32.82
C SER A 321 -40.03 20.27 -32.24
N GLY A 322 -40.27 21.59 -32.27
CA GLY A 322 -39.34 22.56 -31.69
C GLY A 322 -39.01 22.33 -30.21
N LEU A 323 -39.97 21.89 -29.40
CA LEU A 323 -39.75 21.52 -28.00
C LEU A 323 -39.00 20.20 -27.84
N LEU A 324 -39.32 19.18 -28.65
CA LEU A 324 -38.59 17.91 -28.70
C LEU A 324 -37.11 18.19 -28.99
N PHE A 325 -36.85 19.12 -29.90
CA PHE A 325 -35.51 19.50 -30.32
C PHE A 325 -34.67 20.12 -29.19
N LEU A 326 -35.26 21.05 -28.43
CA LEU A 326 -34.62 21.64 -27.25
C LEU A 326 -34.36 20.58 -26.17
N ALA A 327 -35.33 19.71 -25.90
CA ALA A 327 -35.18 18.62 -24.94
C ALA A 327 -34.05 17.67 -25.35
N THR A 328 -33.97 17.33 -26.64
CA THR A 328 -32.92 16.46 -27.21
C THR A 328 -31.53 17.07 -27.03
N THR A 329 -31.40 18.38 -27.26
CA THR A 329 -30.12 19.08 -27.11
C THR A 329 -29.67 19.12 -25.64
N MET A 330 -30.60 19.29 -24.70
CA MET A 330 -30.28 19.22 -23.27
C MET A 330 -29.87 17.81 -22.85
N VAL A 331 -30.57 16.78 -23.32
CA VAL A 331 -30.20 15.38 -23.05
C VAL A 331 -28.84 15.06 -23.65
N PHE A 332 -28.53 15.56 -24.85
CA PHE A 332 -27.20 15.43 -25.45
C PHE A 332 -26.10 15.99 -24.56
N LEU A 333 -26.26 17.23 -24.06
CA LEU A 333 -25.25 17.87 -23.20
C LEU A 333 -25.03 17.08 -21.90
N VAL A 334 -26.11 16.58 -21.30
CA VAL A 334 -26.04 15.75 -20.09
C VAL A 334 -25.39 14.39 -20.39
N ALA A 335 -25.74 13.74 -21.49
CA ALA A 335 -25.15 12.48 -21.93
C ALA A 335 -23.65 12.63 -22.22
N PHE A 336 -23.27 13.70 -22.92
CA PHE A 336 -21.89 14.02 -23.24
C PHE A 336 -21.08 14.29 -21.98
N ALA A 337 -21.62 15.07 -21.03
CA ALA A 337 -20.98 15.29 -19.73
C ALA A 337 -20.83 13.98 -18.94
N ALA A 338 -21.85 13.12 -18.92
CA ALA A 338 -21.81 11.83 -18.25
C ALA A 338 -20.77 10.89 -18.86
N ILE A 339 -20.65 10.84 -20.20
CA ILE A 339 -19.62 10.06 -20.90
C ILE A 339 -18.24 10.63 -20.60
N LEU A 340 -18.05 11.95 -20.63
CA LEU A 340 -16.76 12.57 -20.29
C LEU A 340 -16.31 12.25 -18.86
N VAL A 341 -17.24 12.28 -17.90
CA VAL A 341 -16.96 11.87 -16.52
C VAL A 341 -16.64 10.37 -16.46
N CYS A 342 -17.47 9.53 -17.06
CA CYS A 342 -17.27 8.08 -17.12
C CYS A 342 -15.89 7.73 -17.67
N VAL A 343 -15.59 8.17 -18.90
CA VAL A 343 -14.34 7.85 -19.58
C VAL A 343 -13.16 8.50 -18.85
N GLY A 344 -13.30 9.74 -18.39
CA GLY A 344 -12.22 10.47 -17.74
C GLY A 344 -11.86 9.99 -16.32
N PHE A 345 -12.81 9.44 -15.56
CA PHE A 345 -12.58 8.93 -14.21
C PHE A 345 -12.32 7.43 -14.15
N PHE A 346 -13.07 6.65 -14.92
CA PHE A 346 -13.11 5.19 -14.76
C PHE A 346 -12.35 4.46 -15.86
N GLU A 347 -12.47 4.89 -17.11
CA GLU A 347 -11.83 4.18 -18.23
C GLU A 347 -10.42 4.72 -18.56
N ASP A 348 -10.12 6.00 -18.34
CA ASP A 348 -8.82 6.61 -18.66
C ASP A 348 -7.69 5.94 -17.87
N PRO A 349 -6.72 5.25 -18.52
CA PRO A 349 -5.60 4.61 -17.83
C PRO A 349 -4.69 5.61 -17.11
N GLU A 350 -4.72 6.90 -17.52
CA GLU A 350 -3.96 7.96 -16.87
C GLU A 350 -4.72 8.66 -15.73
N ILE A 351 -6.02 8.37 -15.58
CA ILE A 351 -6.91 8.95 -14.57
C ILE A 351 -6.79 10.49 -14.48
N ARG A 352 -6.68 11.16 -15.66
CA ARG A 352 -6.34 12.59 -15.75
C ARG A 352 -7.33 13.49 -15.02
N VAL A 353 -8.62 13.17 -15.11
CA VAL A 353 -9.68 13.98 -14.49
C VAL A 353 -9.67 13.84 -12.98
N PHE A 354 -9.42 12.62 -12.47
CA PHE A 354 -9.29 12.37 -11.03
C PHE A 354 -8.11 13.13 -10.43
N ARG A 355 -6.96 13.15 -11.11
CA ARG A 355 -5.76 13.86 -10.65
C ARG A 355 -5.96 15.38 -10.52
N VAL A 356 -6.85 15.97 -11.32
CA VAL A 356 -7.17 17.40 -11.27
C VAL A 356 -8.14 17.73 -10.13
N ILE A 357 -9.01 16.79 -9.77
CA ILE A 357 -10.08 16.98 -8.78
C ILE A 357 -9.61 16.59 -7.38
N GLU A 358 -8.60 15.74 -7.28
CA GLU A 358 -7.99 15.37 -6.01
C GLU A 358 -7.36 16.61 -5.34
N SER A 359 -7.85 16.93 -4.14
CA SER A 359 -7.23 17.86 -3.21
C SER A 359 -6.52 17.17 -2.04
N SER A 360 -6.70 15.85 -1.89
CA SER A 360 -6.16 15.04 -0.80
C SER A 360 -4.73 14.58 -1.12
N VAL A 361 -3.75 15.39 -0.75
CA VAL A 361 -2.36 14.95 -0.63
C VAL A 361 -2.14 14.58 0.84
N VAL A 362 -1.72 13.35 1.12
CA VAL A 362 -1.20 13.03 2.45
C VAL A 362 0.17 13.69 2.55
N THR A 363 0.20 14.89 3.13
CA THR A 363 1.43 15.60 3.47
C THR A 363 1.81 15.27 4.91
N GLN A 364 2.70 14.32 5.08
CA GLN A 364 3.47 14.18 6.33
C GLN A 364 4.85 14.83 6.15
N LYS A 365 5.51 15.21 7.25
CA LYS A 365 6.77 15.98 7.28
C LYS A 365 7.92 15.42 6.42
N GLN A 366 7.83 14.19 5.91
CA GLN A 366 8.79 13.60 4.97
C GLN A 366 8.18 13.03 3.68
N TRP A 367 6.86 12.81 3.57
CA TRP A 367 6.28 12.03 2.48
C TRP A 367 5.04 12.71 1.88
N ASN A 368 4.99 12.75 0.55
CA ASN A 368 3.85 13.22 -0.22
C ASN A 368 3.30 12.04 -1.04
N ILE A 369 2.32 11.33 -0.48
CA ILE A 369 1.61 10.27 -1.21
C ILE A 369 0.26 10.83 -1.66
N SER A 370 -0.01 10.79 -2.96
CA SER A 370 -1.33 11.13 -3.50
C SER A 370 -2.14 9.86 -3.77
N ILE A 371 -3.41 9.89 -3.42
CA ILE A 371 -4.36 8.80 -3.67
C ILE A 371 -4.51 8.61 -5.19
N SER A 372 -4.48 9.68 -5.99
CA SER A 372 -4.47 9.55 -7.46
C SER A 372 -3.27 8.79 -8.00
N ASN A 373 -2.10 8.91 -7.38
CA ASN A 373 -0.92 8.16 -7.81
C ASN A 373 -1.05 6.69 -7.43
N ILE A 374 -1.60 6.39 -6.25
CA ILE A 374 -1.92 5.02 -5.83
C ILE A 374 -2.89 4.39 -6.85
N PHE A 375 -4.03 5.03 -7.12
CA PHE A 375 -5.02 4.52 -8.07
C PHE A 375 -4.46 4.39 -9.48
N TYR A 376 -3.65 5.36 -9.93
CA TYR A 376 -2.99 5.32 -11.24
C TYR A 376 -2.06 4.10 -11.36
N LYS A 377 -1.16 3.90 -10.39
CA LYS A 377 -0.25 2.75 -10.40
C LYS A 377 -1.02 1.43 -10.28
N CYS A 378 -2.01 1.38 -9.39
CA CYS A 378 -2.89 0.24 -9.22
C CYS A 378 -3.59 -0.17 -10.53
N LYS A 379 -4.14 0.80 -11.27
CA LYS A 379 -4.78 0.58 -12.57
C LYS A 379 -3.81 0.07 -13.64
N ASN A 380 -2.54 0.46 -13.55
CA ASN A 380 -1.48 0.01 -14.46
C ASN A 380 -0.79 -1.29 -14.01
N GLY A 381 -1.40 -2.05 -13.09
CA GLY A 381 -0.96 -3.40 -12.73
C GLY A 381 0.17 -3.47 -11.70
N TYR A 382 0.48 -2.36 -11.03
CA TYR A 382 1.45 -2.34 -9.94
C TYR A 382 0.89 -3.04 -8.70
N SER A 383 1.78 -3.53 -7.84
CA SER A 383 1.41 -3.99 -6.50
C SER A 383 0.95 -2.81 -5.66
N PHE A 384 0.14 -3.05 -4.62
CA PHE A 384 -0.30 -1.97 -3.75
C PHE A 384 0.89 -1.35 -2.98
N PHE A 385 1.89 -2.16 -2.66
CA PHE A 385 3.14 -1.69 -2.07
C PHE A 385 3.90 -0.71 -2.99
N ASP A 386 4.04 -1.04 -4.28
CA ASP A 386 4.67 -0.14 -5.26
C ASP A 386 3.82 1.11 -5.54
N ALA A 387 2.49 0.96 -5.48
CA ALA A 387 1.53 2.04 -5.64
C ALA A 387 1.74 3.14 -4.59
N MET A 388 2.07 2.75 -3.36
CA MET A 388 2.39 3.66 -2.25
C MET A 388 3.83 4.17 -2.22
N ASP A 389 4.67 3.84 -3.22
CA ASP A 389 6.12 4.08 -3.17
C ASP A 389 6.79 3.42 -1.94
N GLY A 390 6.34 2.21 -1.59
CA GLY A 390 6.74 1.50 -0.38
C GLY A 390 8.25 1.31 -0.22
N SER A 391 8.99 1.10 -1.31
CA SER A 391 10.44 0.99 -1.26
C SER A 391 11.09 2.27 -0.72
N LYS A 392 10.59 3.44 -1.17
CA LYS A 392 11.13 4.74 -0.77
C LYS A 392 10.83 5.02 0.70
N LEU A 393 9.62 4.68 1.16
CA LEU A 393 9.18 4.85 2.54
C LEU A 393 10.06 4.10 3.54
N ILE A 394 10.52 2.89 3.18
CA ILE A 394 11.41 2.09 4.04
C ILE A 394 12.83 2.64 4.06
N THR A 395 13.37 3.10 2.93
CA THR A 395 14.66 3.81 2.90
C THR A 395 14.62 5.13 3.65
N ASP A 396 13.55 5.91 3.51
CA ASP A 396 13.38 7.20 4.19
C ASP A 396 13.13 7.02 5.70
N ALA A 397 12.60 5.87 6.12
CA ALA A 397 12.54 5.46 7.53
C ALA A 397 13.91 5.03 8.09
N GLY A 398 15.00 5.15 7.33
CA GLY A 398 16.35 4.98 7.85
C GLY A 398 16.70 3.55 8.28
N LEU A 399 15.94 2.54 7.86
CA LEU A 399 16.15 1.16 8.32
C LEU A 399 17.57 0.65 8.00
N ASP A 400 18.12 1.00 6.84
CA ASP A 400 19.47 0.59 6.44
C ASP A 400 20.58 1.46 7.09
N GLU A 401 20.27 2.72 7.43
CA GLU A 401 21.22 3.66 8.05
C GLU A 401 21.29 3.51 9.59
N ASN A 402 20.19 3.10 10.22
CA ASN A 402 20.05 2.98 11.67
C ASN A 402 20.48 1.61 12.20
N ILE A 403 20.56 0.59 11.35
CA ILE A 403 21.03 -0.75 11.72
C ILE A 403 22.56 -0.81 11.64
N LYS A 404 23.21 -0.71 12.80
CA LYS A 404 24.67 -0.82 12.89
C LYS A 404 25.07 -2.30 12.98
N PRO A 405 25.99 -2.82 12.17
CA PRO A 405 26.42 -4.21 12.29
C PRO A 405 27.06 -4.48 13.65
N MET A 406 26.95 -5.72 14.14
CA MET A 406 27.72 -6.15 15.30
C MET A 406 29.22 -6.10 14.98
N LEU A 407 29.99 -5.35 15.77
CA LEU A 407 31.42 -5.16 15.59
C LEU A 407 32.21 -5.84 16.71
N ILE A 408 32.99 -6.88 16.39
CA ILE A 408 33.89 -7.54 17.34
C ILE A 408 35.38 -7.35 17.02
N ARG A 409 35.70 -6.65 15.93
CA ARG A 409 37.06 -6.57 15.38
C ARG A 409 38.07 -5.90 16.32
N GLY A 410 37.65 -4.87 17.05
CA GLY A 410 38.48 -4.16 18.04
C GLY A 410 38.87 -5.08 19.19
N GLY A 411 37.86 -5.55 19.93
CA GLY A 411 38.06 -6.47 21.06
C GLY A 411 38.78 -7.76 20.67
N ARG A 412 38.47 -8.34 19.49
CA ARG A 412 39.19 -9.51 18.96
C ARG A 412 40.68 -9.27 18.83
N ARG A 413 41.11 -8.15 18.22
CA ARG A 413 42.55 -7.84 18.06
C ARG A 413 43.24 -7.68 19.42
N THR A 414 42.54 -7.10 20.39
CA THR A 414 43.04 -6.95 21.76
C THR A 414 43.20 -8.32 22.44
N ILE A 415 42.24 -9.23 22.27
CA ILE A 415 42.30 -10.61 22.78
C ILE A 415 43.37 -11.44 22.05
N GLU A 416 43.52 -11.32 20.72
CA GLU A 416 44.59 -11.99 19.98
C GLU A 416 45.95 -11.60 20.55
N LYS A 417 46.18 -10.31 20.77
CA LYS A 417 47.43 -9.82 21.36
C LYS A 417 47.68 -10.35 22.77
N SER A 418 46.63 -10.55 23.59
CA SER A 418 46.78 -11.02 24.96
C SER A 418 47.08 -12.52 25.06
N ILE A 419 46.63 -13.32 24.10
CA ILE A 419 46.86 -14.78 24.04
C ILE A 419 48.26 -15.11 23.50
N PHE A 420 48.85 -14.23 22.69
CA PHE A 420 50.19 -14.41 22.09
C PHE A 420 51.27 -13.55 22.76
N ALA A 421 50.99 -12.93 23.91
CA ALA A 421 51.90 -11.98 24.56
C ALA A 421 53.18 -12.66 25.10
N ASN A 422 53.05 -13.87 25.64
CA ASN A 422 54.15 -14.59 26.30
C ASN A 422 54.39 -15.96 25.64
N GLY A 423 55.67 -16.29 25.41
CA GLY A 423 56.06 -17.57 24.79
C GLY A 423 55.81 -18.77 25.70
N PHE A 424 55.36 -19.88 25.12
CA PHE A 424 55.27 -21.19 25.79
C PHE A 424 56.65 -21.89 25.75
N PRO A 425 57.09 -22.63 26.80
CA PRO A 425 56.41 -22.92 28.07
C PRO A 425 56.60 -21.85 29.15
N THR A 426 55.60 -21.65 30.01
CA THR A 426 55.69 -20.74 31.16
C THR A 426 56.48 -21.34 32.33
N MET A 427 56.92 -20.49 33.27
CA MET A 427 57.61 -20.96 34.48
C MET A 427 56.78 -21.95 35.31
N PHE A 428 55.44 -21.84 35.29
CA PHE A 428 54.56 -22.84 35.91
C PHE A 428 54.71 -24.23 35.27
N HIS A 429 54.83 -24.31 33.94
CA HIS A 429 55.08 -25.59 33.24
C HIS A 429 56.45 -26.16 33.55
N VAL A 430 57.47 -25.29 33.64
CA VAL A 430 58.83 -25.71 34.03
C VAL A 430 58.84 -26.25 35.46
N PHE A 431 58.12 -25.60 36.38
CA PHE A 431 57.97 -26.06 37.76
C PHE A 431 57.23 -27.39 37.85
N LEU A 432 56.10 -27.59 37.14
CA LEU A 432 55.38 -28.86 37.17
C LEU A 432 56.21 -30.02 36.60
N LYS A 433 57.06 -29.74 35.60
CA LYS A 433 57.92 -30.76 34.97
C LYS A 433 59.11 -31.15 35.85
N ASN A 434 59.76 -30.18 36.49
CA ASN A 434 61.04 -30.38 37.18
C ASN A 434 60.92 -30.37 38.71
N GLY A 435 59.80 -29.91 39.25
CA GLY A 435 59.63 -29.66 40.68
C GLY A 435 59.70 -30.94 41.52
N ASP A 436 59.19 -32.07 41.02
CA ASP A 436 59.24 -33.34 41.76
C ASP A 436 60.67 -33.87 41.88
N SER A 437 61.47 -33.76 40.82
CA SER A 437 62.89 -34.18 40.89
C SER A 437 63.65 -33.27 41.84
N LEU A 438 63.47 -31.95 41.74
CA LEU A 438 64.11 -30.97 42.63
C LEU A 438 63.73 -31.18 44.11
N PHE A 439 62.46 -31.50 44.39
CA PHE A 439 62.00 -31.77 45.75
C PHE A 439 62.55 -33.10 46.30
N ASN A 440 62.59 -34.16 45.49
CA ASN A 440 63.10 -35.47 45.91
C ASN A 440 64.62 -35.48 46.06
N ASP A 441 65.35 -34.83 45.15
CA ASP A 441 66.80 -34.72 45.17
C ASP A 441 67.29 -33.91 46.39
N GLY A 442 66.56 -32.84 46.73
CA GLY A 442 66.89 -31.96 47.85
C GLY A 442 66.59 -32.50 49.26
N LEU A 443 65.72 -33.50 49.40
CA LEU A 443 65.22 -33.93 50.71
C LEU A 443 66.01 -35.07 51.39
N GLY A 444 66.79 -35.84 50.64
CA GLY A 444 67.56 -36.98 51.17
C GLY A 444 66.77 -37.96 52.07
N ASN A 445 67.45 -38.87 52.76
CA ASN A 445 66.84 -39.88 53.66
C ASN A 445 66.54 -39.36 55.09
N VAL A 446 65.91 -38.18 55.27
CA VAL A 446 65.75 -37.56 56.62
C VAL A 446 64.29 -37.55 57.13
N PRO A 447 63.87 -38.46 58.05
CA PRO A 447 62.46 -38.84 58.21
C PRO A 447 61.51 -37.90 59.01
N VAL A 448 61.98 -36.96 59.84
CA VAL A 448 61.10 -36.37 60.89
C VAL A 448 60.65 -34.92 60.66
N LYS A 449 61.40 -34.09 59.91
CA LYS A 449 60.94 -32.75 59.44
C LYS A 449 60.27 -32.79 58.04
N GLN A 450 60.32 -33.95 57.36
CA GLN A 450 59.86 -34.14 55.98
C GLN A 450 58.35 -34.00 55.80
N GLN A 451 57.53 -34.33 56.80
CA GLN A 451 56.09 -34.47 56.59
C GLN A 451 55.37 -33.14 56.36
N LYS A 452 55.73 -32.08 57.13
CA LYS A 452 55.15 -30.74 56.98
C LYS A 452 55.60 -30.06 55.68
N MET A 453 56.90 -30.16 55.34
CA MET A 453 57.43 -29.67 54.05
C MET A 453 56.80 -30.39 52.86
N LYS A 454 56.63 -31.72 52.93
CA LYS A 454 55.96 -32.50 51.89
C LYS A 454 54.50 -32.14 51.73
N GLN A 455 53.78 -31.88 52.83
CA GLN A 455 52.41 -31.37 52.77
C GLN A 455 52.34 -29.99 52.11
N ASN A 456 53.22 -29.05 52.49
CA ASN A 456 53.26 -27.71 51.90
C ASN A 456 53.64 -27.73 50.42
N TYR A 457 54.65 -28.53 50.04
CA TYR A 457 55.04 -28.74 48.64
C TYR A 457 53.89 -29.33 47.82
N THR A 458 53.22 -30.37 48.33
CA THR A 458 52.09 -31.00 47.64
C THR A 458 50.94 -30.01 47.45
N LYS A 459 50.64 -29.21 48.47
CA LYS A 459 49.60 -28.17 48.41
C LYS A 459 49.95 -27.07 47.42
N PHE A 460 51.20 -26.58 47.43
CA PHE A 460 51.68 -25.58 46.47
C PHE A 460 51.68 -26.11 45.04
N LYS A 461 52.13 -27.35 44.82
CA LYS A 461 52.07 -28.00 43.51
C LYS A 461 50.63 -28.13 43.01
N ALA A 462 49.68 -28.47 43.88
CA ALA A 462 48.27 -28.52 43.52
C ALA A 462 47.74 -27.13 43.11
N TYR A 463 48.13 -26.06 43.80
CA TYR A 463 47.80 -24.70 43.39
C TYR A 463 48.40 -24.32 42.03
N VAL A 464 49.68 -24.64 41.80
CA VAL A 464 50.32 -24.39 40.51
C VAL A 464 49.62 -25.15 39.37
N GLN A 465 49.27 -26.42 39.58
CA GLN A 465 48.51 -27.20 38.60
C GLN A 465 47.15 -26.56 38.31
N GLN A 466 46.44 -26.11 39.36
CA GLN A 466 45.15 -25.46 39.21
C GLN A 466 45.24 -24.13 38.44
N VAL A 467 46.30 -23.34 38.63
CA VAL A 467 46.55 -22.12 37.84
C VAL A 467 46.77 -22.48 36.37
N VAL A 468 47.60 -23.48 36.07
CA VAL A 468 47.85 -23.92 34.69
C VAL A 468 46.57 -24.42 34.00
N ASP A 469 45.75 -25.19 34.71
CA ASP A 469 44.48 -25.69 34.16
C ASP A 469 43.50 -24.54 33.85
N LEU A 470 43.46 -23.52 34.72
CA LEU A 470 42.65 -22.31 34.51
C LEU A 470 43.18 -21.46 33.35
N GLU A 471 44.49 -21.23 33.27
CA GLU A 471 45.13 -20.52 32.16
C GLU A 471 44.85 -21.21 30.82
N MET A 472 44.93 -22.56 30.77
CA MET A 472 44.62 -23.34 29.57
C MET A 472 43.14 -23.27 29.18
N MET A 473 42.23 -23.24 30.15
CA MET A 473 40.81 -23.05 29.90
C MET A 473 40.54 -21.66 29.32
N VAL A 474 41.11 -20.62 29.92
CA VAL A 474 41.02 -19.23 29.44
C VAL A 474 41.63 -19.12 28.04
N TYR A 475 42.80 -19.71 27.79
CA TYR A 475 43.45 -19.73 26.49
C TYR A 475 42.54 -20.34 25.41
N LYS A 476 41.87 -21.46 25.71
CA LYS A 476 40.96 -22.12 24.78
C LYS A 476 39.72 -21.28 24.49
N ASP A 477 39.07 -20.74 25.52
CA ASP A 477 37.83 -19.96 25.37
C ASP A 477 38.11 -18.59 24.73
N ALA A 478 39.21 -17.92 25.13
CA ALA A 478 39.67 -16.69 24.48
C ALA A 478 40.15 -16.96 23.04
N GLY A 479 40.74 -18.13 22.78
CA GLY A 479 41.08 -18.63 21.45
C GLY A 479 39.85 -18.79 20.55
N TYR A 480 38.72 -19.23 21.11
CA TYR A 480 37.45 -19.25 20.39
C TYR A 480 36.94 -17.85 20.05
N LEU A 481 36.99 -16.90 21.00
CA LEU A 481 36.62 -15.48 20.76
C LEU A 481 37.58 -14.73 19.83
N SER A 482 38.82 -15.20 19.72
CA SER A 482 39.81 -14.63 18.80
C SER A 482 39.79 -15.31 17.43
N SER A 483 39.08 -16.44 17.31
CA SER A 483 39.06 -17.25 16.09
C SER A 483 38.39 -16.54 14.92
N ARG A 484 38.70 -17.00 13.70
CA ARG A 484 37.92 -16.62 12.53
C ARG A 484 36.47 -17.13 12.62
N ASN A 485 36.21 -18.22 13.33
CA ASN A 485 34.88 -18.80 13.45
C ASN A 485 33.89 -17.84 14.10
N ILE A 486 34.27 -17.12 15.16
CA ILE A 486 33.38 -16.12 15.77
C ILE A 486 33.18 -14.91 14.84
N THR A 487 34.18 -14.56 14.04
CA THR A 487 34.05 -13.49 13.05
C THR A 487 33.07 -13.91 11.94
N TYR A 488 33.16 -15.14 11.46
CA TYR A 488 32.20 -15.70 10.51
C TYR A 488 30.80 -15.82 11.11
N TYR A 489 30.69 -16.23 12.38
CA TYR A 489 29.41 -16.26 13.09
C TYR A 489 28.79 -14.85 13.17
N VAL A 490 29.55 -13.83 13.56
CA VAL A 490 29.06 -12.44 13.60
C VAL A 490 28.71 -11.91 12.21
N MET A 491 29.48 -12.25 11.18
CA MET A 491 29.13 -11.91 9.80
C MET A 491 27.85 -12.61 9.33
N ASP A 492 27.67 -13.89 9.67
CA ASP A 492 26.46 -14.66 9.38
C ASP A 492 25.24 -14.08 10.10
N VAL A 493 25.40 -13.65 11.36
CA VAL A 493 24.37 -12.94 12.13
C VAL A 493 23.97 -11.64 11.43
N ASN A 494 24.94 -10.80 11.04
CA ASN A 494 24.65 -9.55 10.34
C ASN A 494 23.99 -9.80 8.97
N ASN A 495 24.45 -10.82 8.23
CA ASN A 495 23.89 -11.18 6.93
C ASN A 495 22.46 -11.70 7.06
N LYS A 496 22.18 -12.59 8.01
CA LYS A 496 20.83 -13.11 8.29
C LYS A 496 19.89 -12.01 8.75
N LEU A 497 20.38 -11.03 9.52
CA LEU A 497 19.59 -9.87 9.90
C LEU A 497 19.19 -9.04 8.67
N SER A 498 20.16 -8.72 7.81
CA SER A 498 19.91 -8.01 6.55
C SER A 498 18.98 -8.78 5.62
N GLU A 499 19.16 -10.10 5.53
CA GLU A 499 18.31 -10.98 4.73
C GLU A 499 16.90 -11.08 5.31
N ALA A 500 16.72 -11.14 6.62
CA ALA A 500 15.40 -11.15 7.26
C ALA A 500 14.63 -9.86 6.96
N ILE A 501 15.30 -8.70 7.01
CA ILE A 501 14.71 -7.40 6.65
C ILE A 501 14.33 -7.39 5.16
N ARG A 502 15.21 -7.88 4.29
CA ARG A 502 14.93 -7.97 2.85
C ARG A 502 13.79 -8.93 2.52
N ASN A 503 13.77 -10.10 3.15
CA ASN A 503 12.71 -11.09 2.97
C ASN A 503 11.38 -10.56 3.48
N MET A 504 11.38 -9.76 4.54
CA MET A 504 10.20 -9.04 4.99
C MET A 504 9.72 -8.03 3.95
N MET A 505 10.62 -7.27 3.31
CA MET A 505 10.25 -6.40 2.18
C MET A 505 9.64 -7.17 1.02
N ILE A 506 10.28 -8.28 0.60
CA ILE A 506 9.75 -9.13 -0.48
C ILE A 506 8.38 -9.68 -0.10
N THR A 507 8.23 -10.15 1.13
CA THR A 507 6.94 -10.65 1.64
C THR A 507 5.88 -9.54 1.64
N LEU A 508 6.23 -8.29 1.95
CA LEU A 508 5.29 -7.17 1.88
C LEU A 508 4.90 -6.82 0.45
N VAL A 509 5.84 -6.88 -0.50
CA VAL A 509 5.56 -6.70 -1.93
C VAL A 509 4.61 -7.80 -2.41
N ASP A 510 4.94 -9.07 -2.12
CA ASP A 510 4.20 -10.25 -2.57
C ASP A 510 2.83 -10.40 -1.91
N MET A 511 2.72 -10.04 -0.62
CA MET A 511 1.47 -10.09 0.16
C MET A 511 0.61 -8.85 -0.02
N SER A 512 1.17 -7.74 -0.53
CA SER A 512 0.33 -6.66 -1.04
C SER A 512 -0.40 -7.24 -2.24
N SER A 513 -1.63 -7.72 -2.00
CA SER A 513 -2.48 -8.25 -3.05
C SER A 513 -2.40 -7.29 -4.23
N ARG A 514 -2.28 -7.81 -5.46
CA ARG A 514 -2.37 -6.98 -6.66
C ARG A 514 -3.53 -6.01 -6.47
N CYS A 515 -3.34 -4.75 -6.85
CA CYS A 515 -4.39 -3.75 -6.70
C CYS A 515 -5.71 -4.13 -7.39
N HIS A 516 -5.75 -5.25 -8.12
CA HIS A 516 -6.94 -5.89 -8.66
C HIS A 516 -8.15 -5.91 -7.72
N ALA A 517 -8.01 -6.08 -6.40
CA ALA A 517 -9.17 -6.03 -5.50
C ALA A 517 -9.74 -4.60 -5.40
N LEU A 518 -8.87 -3.62 -5.17
CA LEU A 518 -9.23 -2.19 -5.15
C LEU A 518 -9.75 -1.74 -6.52
N MET A 519 -9.10 -2.16 -7.61
CA MET A 519 -9.47 -1.84 -8.98
C MET A 519 -10.75 -2.55 -9.41
N ALA A 520 -11.02 -3.78 -8.99
CA ALA A 520 -12.29 -4.45 -9.28
C ALA A 520 -13.46 -3.67 -8.65
N ILE A 521 -13.28 -3.14 -7.44
CA ILE A 521 -14.30 -2.30 -6.81
C ILE A 521 -14.46 -0.96 -7.55
N TRP A 522 -13.36 -0.35 -8.00
CA TRP A 522 -13.39 0.89 -8.79
C TRP A 522 -14.02 0.68 -10.18
N ASP A 523 -13.70 -0.43 -10.83
CA ASP A 523 -14.19 -0.80 -12.15
C ASP A 523 -15.67 -1.22 -12.08
N ASP A 524 -16.12 -1.85 -11.00
CA ASP A 524 -17.55 -2.11 -10.75
C ASP A 524 -18.34 -0.79 -10.65
N LEU A 525 -17.79 0.20 -9.94
CA LEU A 525 -18.39 1.54 -9.86
C LEU A 525 -18.40 2.23 -11.22
N GLY A 526 -17.29 2.13 -11.95
CA GLY A 526 -17.14 2.68 -13.29
C GLY A 526 -18.11 2.05 -14.27
N TRP A 527 -18.22 0.71 -14.27
CA TRP A 527 -19.16 -0.04 -15.08
C TRP A 527 -20.58 0.45 -14.83
N PHE A 528 -20.95 0.63 -13.57
CA PHE A 528 -22.28 1.12 -13.19
C PHE A 528 -22.56 2.52 -13.76
N ILE A 529 -21.65 3.48 -13.57
CA ILE A 529 -21.82 4.87 -14.07
C ILE A 529 -21.82 4.91 -15.60
N CYS A 530 -20.89 4.18 -16.23
CA CYS A 530 -20.70 4.17 -17.67
C CYS A 530 -21.84 3.46 -18.40
N HIS A 531 -22.24 2.27 -17.95
CA HIS A 531 -23.17 1.41 -18.69
C HIS A 531 -24.63 1.61 -18.30
N LEU A 532 -24.94 1.99 -17.05
CA LEU A 532 -26.33 2.17 -16.61
C LEU A 532 -26.79 3.61 -16.64
N MET A 533 -25.88 4.59 -16.70
CA MET A 533 -26.24 6.01 -16.82
C MET A 533 -25.77 6.64 -18.13
N ALA A 534 -24.46 6.67 -18.39
CA ALA A 534 -23.90 7.43 -19.51
C ALA A 534 -24.31 6.84 -20.88
N LEU A 535 -24.20 5.53 -21.07
CA LEU A 535 -24.52 4.86 -22.33
C LEU A 535 -26.03 4.97 -22.68
N PRO A 536 -27.00 4.70 -21.79
CA PRO A 536 -28.41 4.87 -22.11
C PRO A 536 -28.79 6.34 -22.38
N LEU A 537 -28.18 7.30 -21.67
CA LEU A 537 -28.38 8.74 -21.94
C LEU A 537 -27.95 9.12 -23.37
N SER A 538 -26.83 8.56 -23.84
CA SER A 538 -26.40 8.76 -25.24
C SER A 538 -27.33 8.09 -26.25
N GLY A 539 -27.93 6.96 -25.90
CA GLY A 539 -28.96 6.30 -26.69
C GLY A 539 -30.23 7.12 -26.82
N ILE A 540 -30.67 7.82 -25.76
CA ILE A 540 -31.83 8.74 -25.80
C ILE A 540 -31.57 9.89 -26.77
N TRP A 541 -30.35 10.45 -26.75
CA TRP A 541 -29.98 11.49 -27.71
C TRP A 541 -30.07 10.97 -29.15
N PHE A 542 -29.47 9.82 -29.45
CA PHE A 542 -29.48 9.25 -30.80
C PHE A 542 -30.91 8.97 -31.28
N ALA A 543 -31.73 8.37 -30.43
CA ALA A 543 -33.14 8.11 -30.70
C ALA A 543 -33.95 9.38 -31.00
N CYS A 544 -33.70 10.45 -30.25
CA CYS A 544 -34.36 11.72 -30.48
C CYS A 544 -33.85 12.46 -31.73
N CYS A 545 -32.59 12.25 -32.12
CA CYS A 545 -32.02 12.78 -33.36
C CYS A 545 -32.56 12.07 -34.61
N GLU A 546 -32.78 10.75 -34.58
CA GLU A 546 -33.37 10.01 -35.71
C GLU A 546 -34.84 10.34 -35.98
N CYS A 547 -35.54 10.94 -35.01
CA CYS A 547 -36.95 11.30 -35.13
C CYS A 547 -37.21 12.63 -35.86
N PHE A 548 -36.13 13.32 -36.20
CA PHE A 548 -36.09 14.54 -37.01
C PHE A 548 -35.63 14.22 -38.42
#